data_AF-A0AAD5H075-F1
#
_entry.id   AF-A0AAD5H075-F1
#
_cell.length_a   1.000
_cell.length_b   1.000
_cell.length_c   1.000
_cell.angle_alpha   90.00
_cell.angle_beta   90.00
_cell.angle_gamma   90.00
#
_symmetry.space_group_name_H-M   'P 1'
#
loop_
_entity.id
_entity.type
_entity.pdbx_description
1 polymer ?
#
loop_
_entity_poly.entity_id
_entity_poly.type
_entity_poly.pdbx_seq_one_letter_code
_entity_poly.pdbx_strand_id
1 'polypeptide(L)'
;MISQACEADAQLVLACPPASRPASALDKLAASIQQQRARQLKRLQAAVHQAAVGKELQELRQQREAAAAARQRELEQQRQEQAAAVARRAAAAEERRRRKVGGAARGKEERKQQLAARLAHGAERAEAVQQERHDVAKLQRVRHAVTQQRRAEAVRERSLLEDAQRLDFMQWKQERHAEQLERAAAEKAAAEAARREEQERREAARLQALSRAAAAEEEQRQQKEQRRRQKEAELQQRSQELEQLRALKRRQQQMRADYARWGMERMPGCMAGCKGQQEEQRREQLAGRLAAKQAKVAAMEAEKAAMQQALESVRKEITMQEHQLREALRQAENGAGPLAADLADLQRQLAQLMQQPFAFPAGSRASSRPSSRVVSVSNAQLTAAGATAELEPESPLAAGEGGELQCAADAAHVGAGRRYGSPRIRAVHSRAEQQAVECDLALESGSHGGTDARRSNDVAALRPLLEPQTQPAAGPEEARHALQQLLELEMAREAEREQLLKACAGDADRARLQAFFALERQSAMALVHQLKQQLH
;
A
#
# COMPACT_ATOMS: atom_id res chain seq x y z
N MET A 1 46.79 -62.10 -0.89
CA MET A 1 47.67 -62.40 0.26
C MET A 1 46.78 -62.58 1.48
N ILE A 2 46.92 -63.70 2.23
CA ILE A 2 46.65 -63.89 3.68
C ILE A 2 45.23 -63.49 4.19
N SER A 3 44.39 -64.32 4.84
CA SER A 3 44.22 -65.76 5.13
C SER A 3 42.72 -65.94 5.51
N GLN A 4 41.98 -67.01 5.18
CA GLN A 4 41.98 -68.39 5.70
C GLN A 4 41.86 -68.59 7.23
N ALA A 5 41.15 -69.67 7.61
CA ALA A 5 40.76 -70.16 8.96
C ALA A 5 39.54 -69.46 9.61
N CYS A 6 38.61 -70.16 10.29
CA CYS A 6 38.42 -71.62 10.44
C CYS A 6 36.95 -71.96 10.76
N GLU A 7 36.48 -73.12 10.29
CA GLU A 7 35.31 -73.80 10.84
C GLU A 7 35.67 -74.51 12.15
N ALA A 8 34.72 -74.63 13.07
CA ALA A 8 34.81 -75.55 14.21
C ALA A 8 33.42 -75.96 14.70
N ASP A 9 33.03 -77.20 14.40
CA ASP A 9 31.91 -77.87 15.06
C ASP A 9 32.15 -78.02 16.56
N ALA A 10 31.10 -77.79 17.36
CA ALA A 10 31.06 -78.19 18.76
C ALA A 10 29.64 -78.64 19.14
N GLN A 11 29.29 -79.86 18.76
CA GLN A 11 28.12 -80.54 19.31
C GLN A 11 28.35 -80.79 20.81
N LEU A 12 27.61 -80.10 21.68
CA LEU A 12 27.55 -80.43 23.11
C LEU A 12 26.09 -80.51 23.55
N VAL A 13 25.53 -81.71 23.38
CA VAL A 13 24.26 -82.10 23.99
C VAL A 13 24.50 -82.26 25.50
N LEU A 14 24.01 -81.30 26.29
CA LEU A 14 23.91 -81.45 27.75
C LEU A 14 22.45 -81.35 28.18
N ALA A 15 21.84 -82.49 28.46
CA ALA A 15 20.50 -82.56 29.03
C ALA A 15 20.57 -82.30 30.55
N CYS A 16 19.84 -81.30 31.04
CA CYS A 16 19.57 -81.05 32.46
C CYS A 16 18.21 -80.33 32.62
N PRO A 17 17.59 -80.36 33.82
CA PRO A 17 16.14 -80.56 33.95
C PRO A 17 15.28 -79.29 33.80
N PRO A 18 13.95 -79.45 33.56
CA PRO A 18 13.03 -78.33 33.40
C PRO A 18 12.72 -77.62 34.72
N ALA A 19 13.62 -76.72 35.13
CA ALA A 19 13.36 -75.78 36.22
C ALA A 19 12.42 -74.67 35.74
N SER A 20 11.13 -74.80 36.07
CA SER A 20 10.06 -73.84 35.79
C SER A 20 10.24 -72.52 36.56
N ARG A 21 11.11 -71.64 36.08
CA ARG A 21 11.28 -70.25 36.54
C ARG A 21 11.22 -69.27 35.36
N PRO A 22 10.85 -68.00 35.59
CA PRO A 22 9.91 -67.34 34.68
C PRO A 22 10.59 -66.63 33.50
N ALA A 23 10.73 -67.33 32.37
CA ALA A 23 11.07 -66.72 31.07
C ALA A 23 10.21 -65.47 30.78
N SER A 24 8.91 -65.52 31.12
CA SER A 24 7.99 -64.39 30.93
C SER A 24 8.39 -63.08 31.65
N ALA A 25 9.28 -63.10 32.65
CA ALA A 25 9.76 -61.90 33.30
C ALA A 25 10.83 -61.17 32.47
N LEU A 26 11.77 -61.92 31.88
CA LEU A 26 12.80 -61.39 30.99
C LEU A 26 12.18 -60.95 29.65
N ASP A 27 11.23 -61.71 29.10
CA ASP A 27 10.51 -61.31 27.88
C ASP A 27 9.70 -60.02 28.08
N LYS A 28 9.06 -59.85 29.25
CA LYS A 28 8.38 -58.59 29.60
C LYS A 28 9.36 -57.42 29.76
N LEU A 29 10.56 -57.66 30.29
CA LEU A 29 11.60 -56.64 30.37
C LEU A 29 12.12 -56.25 28.98
N ALA A 30 12.37 -57.23 28.11
CA ALA A 30 12.77 -57.00 26.72
C ALA A 30 11.70 -56.23 25.93
N ALA A 31 10.43 -56.63 26.05
CA ALA A 31 9.29 -55.93 25.45
C ALA A 31 9.12 -54.50 26.02
N SER A 32 9.35 -54.31 27.32
CA SER A 32 9.35 -52.98 27.97
C SER A 32 10.46 -52.08 27.40
N ILE A 33 11.69 -52.59 27.27
CA ILE A 33 12.83 -51.86 26.70
C ILE A 33 12.59 -51.54 25.22
N GLN A 34 12.05 -52.48 24.43
CA GLN A 34 11.68 -52.23 23.03
C GLN A 34 10.56 -51.19 22.92
N GLN A 35 9.54 -51.25 23.78
CA GLN A 35 8.47 -50.25 23.81
C GLN A 35 8.98 -48.86 24.24
N GLN A 36 9.94 -48.79 25.17
CA GLN A 36 10.59 -47.55 25.58
C GLN A 36 11.44 -46.96 24.45
N ARG A 37 12.25 -47.79 23.76
CA ARG A 37 13.01 -47.38 22.56
C ARG A 37 12.09 -46.89 21.45
N ALA A 38 10.99 -47.59 21.15
CA ALA A 38 10.00 -47.15 20.17
C ALA A 38 9.34 -45.81 20.54
N ARG A 39 9.08 -45.56 21.83
CA ARG A 39 8.58 -44.25 22.31
C ARG A 39 9.64 -43.15 22.22
N GLN A 40 10.91 -43.46 22.49
CA GLN A 40 12.03 -42.51 22.34
C GLN A 40 12.26 -42.15 20.87
N LEU A 41 12.27 -43.14 19.96
CA LEU A 41 12.38 -42.91 18.52
C LEU A 41 11.22 -42.04 18.00
N LYS A 42 9.97 -42.33 18.39
CA LYS A 42 8.82 -41.46 18.02
C LYS A 42 8.95 -40.03 18.55
N ARG A 43 9.51 -39.83 19.75
CA ARG A 43 9.77 -38.48 20.30
C ARG A 43 10.87 -37.74 19.53
N LEU A 44 11.96 -38.43 19.18
CA LEU A 44 13.04 -37.85 18.37
C LEU A 44 12.55 -37.51 16.96
N GLN A 45 11.77 -38.40 16.34
CA GLN A 45 11.20 -38.17 15.00
C GLN A 45 10.21 -37.00 15.00
N ALA A 46 9.38 -36.85 16.04
CA ALA A 46 8.52 -35.68 16.22
C ALA A 46 9.32 -34.39 16.47
N ALA A 47 10.39 -34.44 17.26
CA ALA A 47 11.26 -33.29 17.51
C ALA A 47 12.02 -32.83 16.24
N VAL A 48 12.50 -33.77 15.43
CA VAL A 48 13.12 -33.48 14.12
C VAL A 48 12.11 -32.85 13.17
N HIS A 49 10.87 -33.35 13.11
CA HIS A 49 9.82 -32.77 12.27
C HIS A 49 9.42 -31.35 12.75
N GLN A 50 9.29 -31.13 14.05
CA GLN A 50 9.08 -29.78 14.62
C GLN A 50 10.24 -28.83 14.32
N ALA A 51 11.48 -29.30 14.34
CA ALA A 51 12.65 -28.50 13.98
C ALA A 51 12.70 -28.19 12.46
N ALA A 52 12.24 -29.10 11.60
CA ALA A 52 12.12 -28.87 10.16
C ALA A 52 11.05 -27.79 9.87
N VAL A 53 9.83 -27.97 10.38
CA VAL A 53 8.74 -26.97 10.25
C VAL A 53 9.16 -25.62 10.84
N GLY A 54 9.91 -25.61 11.95
CA GLY A 54 10.46 -24.39 12.53
C GLY A 54 11.42 -23.63 11.60
N LYS A 55 12.27 -24.35 10.85
CA LYS A 55 13.17 -23.76 9.85
C LYS A 55 12.41 -23.23 8.65
N GLU A 56 11.50 -24.02 8.07
CA GLU A 56 10.67 -23.60 6.94
C GLU A 56 9.89 -22.31 7.27
N LEU A 57 9.31 -22.23 8.47
CA LEU A 57 8.56 -21.05 8.92
C LEU A 57 9.48 -19.84 9.19
N GLN A 58 10.73 -20.07 9.58
CA GLN A 58 11.75 -19.01 9.71
C GLN A 58 12.23 -18.50 8.34
N GLU A 59 12.45 -19.38 7.38
CA GLU A 59 12.80 -19.04 5.99
C GLU A 59 11.65 -18.27 5.32
N LEU A 60 10.40 -18.69 5.53
CA LEU A 60 9.20 -17.97 5.05
C LEU A 60 9.07 -16.56 5.65
N ARG A 61 9.50 -16.36 6.91
CA ARG A 61 9.58 -15.01 7.53
C ARG A 61 10.68 -14.17 6.87
N GLN A 62 11.88 -14.71 6.71
CA GLN A 62 12.99 -14.02 6.03
C GLN A 62 12.65 -13.65 4.58
N GLN A 63 11.97 -14.52 3.83
CA GLN A 63 11.49 -14.21 2.48
C GLN A 63 10.46 -13.07 2.47
N ARG A 64 9.53 -13.04 3.44
CA ARG A 64 8.54 -11.96 3.58
C ARG A 64 9.19 -10.63 3.97
N GLU A 65 10.17 -10.66 4.87
CA GLU A 65 10.96 -9.48 5.27
C GLU A 65 11.80 -8.95 4.10
N ALA A 66 12.47 -9.83 3.35
CA ALA A 66 13.20 -9.45 2.14
C ALA A 66 12.28 -8.86 1.05
N ALA A 67 11.10 -9.45 0.83
CA ALA A 67 10.10 -8.92 -0.10
C ALA A 67 9.54 -7.56 0.34
N ALA A 68 9.33 -7.35 1.64
CA ALA A 68 8.90 -6.06 2.20
C ALA A 68 10.00 -4.99 2.02
N ALA A 69 11.26 -5.34 2.30
CA ALA A 69 12.41 -4.45 2.09
C ALA A 69 12.62 -4.10 0.61
N ALA A 70 12.40 -5.05 -0.31
CA ALA A 70 12.44 -4.80 -1.75
C ALA A 70 11.36 -3.79 -2.18
N ARG A 71 10.12 -3.96 -1.73
CA ARG A 71 9.01 -3.01 -1.99
C ARG A 71 9.28 -1.61 -1.42
N GLN A 72 9.90 -1.51 -0.24
CA GLN A 72 10.31 -0.22 0.32
C GLN A 72 11.35 0.49 -0.57
N ARG A 73 12.38 -0.23 -1.04
CA ARG A 73 13.39 0.32 -1.96
C ARG A 73 12.79 0.75 -3.29
N GLU A 74 11.83 0.00 -3.82
CA GLU A 74 11.11 0.38 -5.06
C GLU A 74 10.30 1.67 -4.87
N LEU A 75 9.58 1.81 -3.75
CA LEU A 75 8.86 3.06 -3.42
C LEU A 75 9.81 4.25 -3.19
N GLU A 76 11.00 4.01 -2.61
CA GLU A 76 12.03 5.05 -2.48
C GLU A 76 12.61 5.46 -3.83
N GLN A 77 12.88 4.51 -4.73
CA GLN A 77 13.30 4.80 -6.12
C GLN A 77 12.23 5.60 -6.87
N GLN A 78 10.96 5.19 -6.81
CA GLN A 78 9.86 5.94 -7.42
C GLN A 78 9.75 7.37 -6.87
N ARG A 79 9.97 7.57 -5.55
CA ARG A 79 10.02 8.91 -4.94
C ARG A 79 11.21 9.74 -5.45
N GLN A 80 12.39 9.14 -5.58
CA GLN A 80 13.58 9.80 -6.13
C GLN A 80 13.40 10.17 -7.61
N GLU A 81 12.81 9.29 -8.42
CA GLU A 81 12.48 9.57 -9.82
C GLU A 81 11.45 10.68 -9.97
N GLN A 82 10.39 10.67 -9.15
CA GLN A 82 9.41 11.76 -9.11
C GLN A 82 10.04 13.09 -8.71
N ALA A 83 10.90 13.10 -7.68
CA ALA A 83 11.64 14.28 -7.27
C ALA A 83 12.58 14.80 -8.39
N ALA A 84 13.29 13.90 -9.07
CA ALA A 84 14.14 14.25 -10.21
C ALA A 84 13.32 14.78 -11.40
N ALA A 85 12.14 14.21 -11.67
CA ALA A 85 11.23 14.69 -12.71
C ALA A 85 10.67 16.09 -12.39
N VAL A 86 10.32 16.36 -11.13
CA VAL A 86 9.92 17.70 -10.66
C VAL A 86 11.08 18.69 -10.78
N ALA A 87 12.29 18.32 -10.36
CA ALA A 87 13.48 19.17 -10.50
C ALA A 87 13.79 19.51 -11.97
N ARG A 88 13.70 18.54 -12.89
CA ARG A 88 13.85 18.78 -14.34
C ARG A 88 12.77 19.73 -14.89
N ARG A 89 11.52 19.59 -14.45
CA ARG A 89 10.42 20.50 -14.83
C ARG A 89 10.64 21.91 -14.28
N ALA A 90 11.10 22.05 -13.04
CA ALA A 90 11.43 23.34 -12.42
C ALA A 90 12.58 24.04 -13.17
N ALA A 91 13.67 23.33 -13.47
CA ALA A 91 14.80 23.86 -14.24
C ALA A 91 14.37 24.34 -15.64
N ALA A 92 13.57 23.53 -16.36
CA ALA A 92 13.03 23.92 -17.67
C ALA A 92 12.07 25.13 -17.59
N ALA A 93 11.30 25.26 -16.52
CA ALA A 93 10.45 26.43 -16.28
C ALA A 93 11.28 27.70 -15.97
N GLU A 94 12.36 27.57 -15.20
CA GLU A 94 13.29 28.66 -14.94
C GLU A 94 14.03 29.11 -16.21
N GLU A 95 14.49 28.16 -17.04
CA GLU A 95 15.14 28.49 -18.31
C GLU A 95 14.17 29.23 -19.26
N ARG A 96 12.89 28.81 -19.32
CA ARG A 96 11.84 29.54 -20.03
C ARG A 96 11.64 30.96 -19.49
N ARG A 97 11.71 31.17 -18.17
CA ARG A 97 11.68 32.52 -17.56
C ARG A 97 12.90 33.35 -17.99
N ARG A 98 14.12 32.79 -17.91
CA ARG A 98 15.36 33.46 -18.36
C ARG A 98 15.29 33.87 -19.84
N ARG A 99 14.82 32.98 -20.72
CA ARG A 99 14.62 33.27 -22.16
C ARG A 99 13.57 34.39 -22.37
N LYS A 100 12.45 34.40 -21.66
CA LYS A 100 11.43 35.46 -21.73
C LYS A 100 11.97 36.82 -21.27
N VAL A 101 12.72 36.88 -20.16
CA VAL A 101 13.34 38.11 -19.66
C VAL A 101 14.39 38.64 -20.63
N GLY A 102 15.25 37.77 -21.17
CA GLY A 102 16.25 38.15 -22.17
C GLY A 102 15.64 38.68 -23.48
N GLY A 103 14.55 38.06 -23.97
CA GLY A 103 13.81 38.54 -25.14
C GLY A 103 13.15 39.91 -24.90
N ALA A 104 12.56 40.11 -23.71
CA ALA A 104 11.96 41.39 -23.32
C ALA A 104 12.98 42.53 -23.17
N ALA A 105 14.23 42.22 -22.79
CA ALA A 105 15.33 43.19 -22.76
C ALA A 105 15.71 43.63 -24.18
N ARG A 106 15.98 42.69 -25.09
CA ARG A 106 16.34 42.97 -26.50
C ARG A 106 15.26 43.78 -27.22
N GLY A 107 13.99 43.38 -27.08
CA GLY A 107 12.87 44.12 -27.69
C GLY A 107 12.64 45.54 -27.12
N LYS A 108 13.14 45.85 -25.91
CA LYS A 108 13.16 47.23 -25.39
C LYS A 108 14.30 48.04 -25.98
N GLU A 109 15.44 47.40 -26.25
CA GLU A 109 16.63 48.04 -26.83
C GLU A 109 16.42 48.37 -28.32
N GLU A 110 15.88 47.43 -29.10
CA GLU A 110 15.45 47.66 -30.49
C GLU A 110 14.45 48.82 -30.61
N ARG A 111 13.46 48.90 -29.70
CA ARG A 111 12.50 50.02 -29.66
C ARG A 111 13.15 51.37 -29.33
N LYS A 112 14.18 51.40 -28.47
CA LYS A 112 14.95 52.62 -28.20
C LYS A 112 15.74 53.06 -29.44
N GLN A 113 16.37 52.12 -30.14
CA GLN A 113 17.10 52.39 -31.39
C GLN A 113 16.17 52.91 -32.49
N GLN A 114 14.98 52.31 -32.67
CA GLN A 114 13.96 52.78 -33.61
C GLN A 114 13.42 54.18 -33.26
N LEU A 115 13.27 54.51 -31.97
CA LEU A 115 12.85 55.84 -31.54
C LEU A 115 13.95 56.89 -31.81
N ALA A 116 15.21 56.56 -31.54
CA ALA A 116 16.35 57.42 -31.83
C ALA A 116 16.49 57.72 -33.33
N ALA A 117 16.34 56.70 -34.19
CA ALA A 117 16.34 56.87 -35.64
C ALA A 117 15.20 57.78 -36.14
N ARG A 118 14.01 57.68 -35.54
CA ARG A 118 12.87 58.56 -35.85
C ARG A 118 13.09 60.01 -35.41
N LEU A 119 13.79 60.25 -34.30
CA LEU A 119 14.11 61.59 -33.83
C LEU A 119 15.19 62.26 -34.70
N ALA A 120 16.22 61.52 -35.13
CA ALA A 120 17.22 62.01 -36.07
C ALA A 120 16.57 62.51 -37.38
N HIS A 121 15.67 61.71 -37.96
CA HIS A 121 14.98 62.02 -39.22
C HIS A 121 13.85 63.08 -39.10
N GLY A 122 13.62 63.59 -37.88
CA GLY A 122 12.76 64.73 -37.59
C GLY A 122 13.52 66.05 -37.54
N ALA A 123 14.79 66.04 -37.12
CA ALA A 123 15.63 67.24 -37.03
C ALA A 123 15.93 67.84 -38.42
N GLU A 124 16.26 66.98 -39.40
CA GLU A 124 16.58 67.37 -40.79
C GLU A 124 15.43 68.12 -41.50
N ARG A 125 14.18 67.93 -41.04
CA ARG A 125 12.99 68.60 -41.61
C ARG A 125 12.69 69.96 -40.98
N ALA A 126 13.34 70.32 -39.87
CA ALA A 126 13.11 71.58 -39.16
C ALA A 126 13.88 72.77 -39.78
N GLU A 127 15.03 72.50 -40.42
CA GLU A 127 15.88 73.54 -41.01
C GLU A 127 15.37 74.04 -42.36
N ALA A 128 14.78 73.16 -43.18
CA ALA A 128 14.24 73.50 -44.51
C ALA A 128 13.09 74.55 -44.49
N VAL A 129 12.41 74.74 -43.35
CA VAL A 129 11.21 75.60 -43.24
C VAL A 129 11.56 77.05 -42.81
N GLN A 130 12.83 77.36 -42.55
CA GLN A 130 13.24 78.70 -42.11
C GLN A 130 13.56 79.68 -43.25
N GLN A 131 13.90 79.20 -44.45
CA GLN A 131 14.37 80.06 -45.54
C GLN A 131 13.25 80.78 -46.34
N GLU A 132 12.01 80.29 -46.34
CA GLU A 132 10.91 80.87 -47.15
C GLU A 132 10.24 82.13 -46.53
N ARG A 133 10.76 82.67 -45.42
CA ARG A 133 9.97 83.57 -44.55
C ARG A 133 10.10 85.08 -44.80
N HIS A 134 11.02 85.56 -45.65
CA HIS A 134 11.33 87.00 -45.69
C HIS A 134 10.58 87.85 -46.73
N ASP A 135 10.20 87.31 -47.90
CA ASP A 135 9.68 88.16 -49.00
C ASP A 135 8.18 88.48 -48.95
N VAL A 136 7.42 87.82 -48.07
CA VAL A 136 5.95 87.91 -48.04
C VAL A 136 5.44 89.07 -47.15
N ALA A 137 6.33 89.83 -46.52
CA ALA A 137 6.05 90.68 -45.34
C ALA A 137 5.20 91.95 -45.55
N LYS A 138 5.02 92.47 -46.79
CA LYS A 138 4.31 93.76 -47.02
C LYS A 138 2.90 93.66 -47.59
N LEU A 139 2.59 92.68 -48.45
CA LEU A 139 1.19 92.32 -48.78
C LEU A 139 0.51 91.53 -47.66
N GLN A 140 1.28 91.07 -46.66
CA GLN A 140 0.74 90.29 -45.56
C GLN A 140 -0.27 91.07 -44.71
N ARG A 141 -0.03 92.29 -44.25
CA ARG A 141 -0.72 92.81 -43.03
C ARG A 141 -2.27 92.73 -43.04
N VAL A 142 -2.93 93.07 -44.14
CA VAL A 142 -4.41 92.91 -44.26
C VAL A 142 -4.81 91.45 -44.52
N ARG A 143 -4.10 90.75 -45.40
CA ARG A 143 -4.30 89.31 -45.68
C ARG A 143 -3.99 88.44 -44.44
N HIS A 144 -3.19 88.95 -43.52
CA HIS A 144 -2.73 88.34 -42.27
C HIS A 144 -3.75 88.53 -41.16
N ALA A 145 -4.47 89.66 -41.11
CA ALA A 145 -5.65 89.77 -40.23
C ALA A 145 -6.72 88.73 -40.62
N VAL A 146 -7.09 88.66 -41.90
CA VAL A 146 -8.09 87.69 -42.40
C VAL A 146 -7.60 86.24 -42.27
N THR A 147 -6.32 85.96 -42.54
CA THR A 147 -5.78 84.60 -42.32
C THR A 147 -5.48 84.28 -40.86
N GLN A 148 -5.24 85.25 -39.98
CA GLN A 148 -5.18 85.00 -38.52
C GLN A 148 -6.57 84.69 -37.97
N GLN A 149 -7.62 85.39 -38.41
CA GLN A 149 -9.00 85.03 -38.04
C GLN A 149 -9.34 83.61 -38.54
N ARG A 150 -9.12 83.31 -39.83
CA ARG A 150 -9.34 81.95 -40.36
C ARG A 150 -8.44 80.89 -39.73
N ARG A 151 -7.22 81.23 -39.28
CA ARG A 151 -6.36 80.32 -38.52
C ARG A 151 -6.85 80.13 -37.08
N ALA A 152 -7.40 81.15 -36.43
CA ALA A 152 -8.00 81.04 -35.11
C ALA A 152 -9.30 80.21 -35.17
N GLU A 153 -10.11 80.38 -36.20
CA GLU A 153 -11.27 79.55 -36.52
C GLU A 153 -10.85 78.10 -36.82
N ALA A 154 -9.89 77.87 -37.72
CA ALA A 154 -9.37 76.53 -38.00
C ALA A 154 -8.67 75.87 -36.79
N VAL A 155 -8.05 76.64 -35.89
CA VAL A 155 -7.51 76.12 -34.62
C VAL A 155 -8.63 75.75 -33.65
N ARG A 156 -9.72 76.52 -33.59
CA ARG A 156 -10.91 76.18 -32.80
C ARG A 156 -11.63 74.94 -33.33
N GLU A 157 -11.85 74.85 -34.63
CA GLU A 157 -12.39 73.66 -35.30
C GLU A 157 -11.49 72.45 -35.05
N ARG A 158 -10.17 72.61 -35.16
CA ARG A 158 -9.21 71.55 -34.84
C ARG A 158 -9.25 71.14 -33.36
N SER A 159 -9.34 72.08 -32.41
CA SER A 159 -9.49 71.72 -30.99
C SER A 159 -10.80 70.99 -30.71
N LEU A 160 -11.91 71.39 -31.35
CA LEU A 160 -13.19 70.71 -31.22
C LEU A 160 -13.15 69.30 -31.82
N LEU A 161 -12.44 69.09 -32.93
CA LEU A 161 -12.20 67.76 -33.52
C LEU A 161 -11.27 66.91 -32.65
N GLU A 162 -10.21 67.48 -32.07
CA GLU A 162 -9.32 66.78 -31.13
C GLU A 162 -10.05 66.40 -29.83
N ASP A 163 -10.95 67.25 -29.32
CA ASP A 163 -11.78 66.95 -28.16
C ASP A 163 -12.91 65.96 -28.47
N ALA A 164 -13.52 66.00 -29.65
CA ALA A 164 -14.45 64.96 -30.10
C ALA A 164 -13.74 63.59 -30.20
N GLN A 165 -12.57 63.52 -30.83
CA GLN A 165 -11.77 62.28 -30.88
C GLN A 165 -11.35 61.76 -29.50
N ARG A 166 -11.12 62.64 -28.52
CA ARG A 166 -10.86 62.25 -27.12
C ARG A 166 -12.10 61.67 -26.46
N LEU A 167 -13.29 62.23 -26.71
CA LEU A 167 -14.56 61.70 -26.21
C LEU A 167 -14.87 60.33 -26.82
N ASP A 168 -14.77 60.19 -28.15
CA ASP A 168 -14.95 58.92 -28.86
C ASP A 168 -13.99 57.84 -28.35
N PHE A 169 -12.71 58.18 -28.16
CA PHE A 169 -11.72 57.27 -27.59
C PHE A 169 -12.03 56.86 -26.14
N MET A 170 -12.57 57.79 -25.33
CA MET A 170 -12.97 57.50 -23.96
C MET A 170 -14.24 56.63 -23.89
N GLN A 171 -15.21 56.86 -24.78
CA GLN A 171 -16.40 56.01 -24.93
C GLN A 171 -16.00 54.60 -25.36
N TRP A 172 -15.21 54.45 -26.44
CA TRP A 172 -14.67 53.16 -26.88
C TRP A 172 -13.89 52.43 -25.77
N LYS A 173 -13.12 53.17 -24.95
CA LYS A 173 -12.41 52.60 -23.81
C LYS A 173 -13.35 52.12 -22.70
N GLN A 174 -14.47 52.82 -22.46
CA GLN A 174 -15.50 52.41 -21.50
C GLN A 174 -16.28 51.19 -22.00
N GLU A 175 -16.71 51.19 -23.26
CA GLU A 175 -17.37 50.05 -23.93
C GLU A 175 -16.48 48.80 -23.88
N ARG A 176 -15.20 48.93 -24.27
CA ARG A 176 -14.25 47.81 -24.22
C ARG A 176 -13.98 47.31 -22.80
N HIS A 177 -14.10 48.17 -21.79
CA HIS A 177 -14.01 47.76 -20.38
C HIS A 177 -15.30 47.04 -19.93
N ALA A 178 -16.47 47.51 -20.36
CA ALA A 178 -17.74 46.83 -20.12
C ALA A 178 -17.76 45.43 -20.76
N GLU A 179 -17.36 45.30 -22.04
CA GLU A 179 -17.20 44.00 -22.71
C GLU A 179 -16.25 43.05 -21.94
N GLN A 180 -15.17 43.57 -21.37
CA GLN A 180 -14.23 42.76 -20.57
C GLN A 180 -14.87 42.29 -19.26
N LEU A 181 -15.66 43.13 -18.60
CA LEU A 181 -16.41 42.75 -17.39
C LEU A 181 -17.49 41.72 -17.72
N GLU A 182 -18.23 41.88 -18.82
CA GLU A 182 -19.24 40.92 -19.27
C GLU A 182 -18.62 39.57 -19.63
N ARG A 183 -17.48 39.55 -20.35
CA ARG A 183 -16.75 38.31 -20.66
C ARG A 183 -16.23 37.64 -19.39
N ALA A 184 -15.69 38.41 -18.44
CA ALA A 184 -15.24 37.88 -17.16
C ALA A 184 -16.39 37.36 -16.28
N ALA A 185 -17.57 37.98 -16.35
CA ALA A 185 -18.79 37.50 -15.67
C ALA A 185 -19.30 36.20 -16.31
N ALA A 186 -19.34 36.13 -17.64
CA ALA A 186 -19.73 34.92 -18.39
C ALA A 186 -18.75 33.76 -18.14
N GLU A 187 -17.44 34.01 -18.10
CA GLU A 187 -16.43 33.01 -17.78
C GLU A 187 -16.58 32.49 -16.33
N LYS A 188 -16.84 33.38 -15.36
CA LYS A 188 -17.16 32.98 -13.98
C LYS A 188 -18.43 32.13 -13.90
N ALA A 189 -19.51 32.53 -14.57
CA ALA A 189 -20.77 31.79 -14.59
C ALA A 189 -20.59 30.39 -15.22
N ALA A 190 -19.84 30.28 -16.32
CA ALA A 190 -19.49 29.00 -16.94
C ALA A 190 -18.61 28.13 -16.02
N ALA A 191 -17.64 28.73 -15.31
CA ALA A 191 -16.81 28.01 -14.35
C ALA A 191 -17.60 27.52 -13.12
N GLU A 192 -18.60 28.27 -12.66
CA GLU A 192 -19.51 27.83 -11.59
C GLU A 192 -20.46 26.72 -12.04
N ALA A 193 -21.02 26.81 -13.26
CA ALA A 193 -21.82 25.74 -13.84
C ALA A 193 -21.01 24.43 -13.96
N ALA A 194 -19.78 24.50 -14.49
CA ALA A 194 -18.88 23.35 -14.57
C ALA A 194 -18.54 22.73 -13.20
N ARG A 195 -18.43 23.56 -12.14
CA ARG A 195 -18.23 23.08 -10.76
C ARG A 195 -19.46 22.35 -10.22
N ARG A 196 -20.67 22.83 -10.52
CA ARG A 196 -21.93 22.16 -10.13
C ARG A 196 -22.07 20.81 -10.83
N GLU A 197 -21.84 20.76 -12.14
CA GLU A 197 -21.80 19.48 -12.87
C GLU A 197 -20.73 18.52 -12.30
N GLU A 198 -19.54 19.00 -11.94
CA GLU A 198 -18.52 18.14 -11.33
C GLU A 198 -18.94 17.65 -9.93
N GLN A 199 -19.63 18.47 -9.15
CA GLN A 199 -20.21 18.08 -7.86
C GLN A 199 -21.30 17.01 -8.04
N GLU A 200 -22.26 17.22 -8.94
CA GLU A 200 -23.32 16.26 -9.27
C GLU A 200 -22.74 14.92 -9.77
N ARG A 201 -21.71 14.95 -10.63
CA ARG A 201 -21.01 13.72 -11.08
C ARG A 201 -20.31 13.01 -9.91
N ARG A 202 -19.69 13.75 -8.98
CA ARG A 202 -19.06 13.18 -7.77
C ARG A 202 -20.09 12.60 -6.80
N GLU A 203 -21.26 13.22 -6.67
CA GLU A 203 -22.37 12.72 -5.84
C GLU A 203 -23.03 11.49 -6.46
N ALA A 204 -23.29 11.50 -7.76
CA ALA A 204 -23.75 10.31 -8.49
C ALA A 204 -22.76 9.14 -8.37
N ALA A 205 -21.45 9.40 -8.50
CA ALA A 205 -20.41 8.39 -8.31
C ALA A 205 -20.36 7.87 -6.85
N ARG A 206 -20.57 8.72 -5.85
CA ARG A 206 -20.69 8.30 -4.44
C ARG A 206 -21.92 7.42 -4.21
N LEU A 207 -23.08 7.81 -4.73
CA LEU A 207 -24.31 7.01 -4.64
C LEU A 207 -24.16 5.65 -5.33
N GLN A 208 -23.50 5.61 -6.51
CA GLN A 208 -23.20 4.35 -7.19
C GLN A 208 -22.18 3.49 -6.43
N ALA A 209 -21.20 4.09 -5.76
CA ALA A 209 -20.26 3.36 -4.91
C ALA A 209 -20.98 2.75 -3.68
N LEU A 210 -21.88 3.51 -3.05
CA LEU A 210 -22.70 3.03 -1.93
C LEU A 210 -23.65 1.90 -2.35
N SER A 211 -24.29 1.99 -3.53
CA SER A 211 -25.18 0.92 -4.01
C SER A 211 -24.40 -0.37 -4.34
N ARG A 212 -23.19 -0.27 -4.90
CA ARG A 212 -22.30 -1.42 -5.10
C ARG A 212 -21.82 -2.03 -3.78
N ALA A 213 -21.51 -1.20 -2.78
CA ALA A 213 -21.13 -1.66 -1.45
C ALA A 213 -22.29 -2.41 -0.76
N ALA A 214 -23.52 -1.89 -0.84
CA ALA A 214 -24.71 -2.54 -0.31
C ALA A 214 -24.96 -3.90 -0.99
N ALA A 215 -24.87 -3.98 -2.34
CA ALA A 215 -25.00 -5.23 -3.07
C ALA A 215 -23.94 -6.27 -2.65
N ALA A 216 -22.67 -5.84 -2.50
CA ALA A 216 -21.60 -6.73 -2.03
C ALA A 216 -21.80 -7.21 -0.58
N GLU A 217 -22.40 -6.38 0.30
CA GLU A 217 -22.80 -6.82 1.64
C GLU A 217 -23.93 -7.86 1.60
N GLU A 218 -24.92 -7.69 0.73
CA GLU A 218 -26.01 -8.65 0.55
C GLU A 218 -25.50 -9.99 0.01
N GLU A 219 -24.62 -9.98 -0.99
CA GLU A 219 -23.93 -11.19 -1.48
C GLU A 219 -23.14 -11.90 -0.36
N GLN A 220 -22.40 -11.15 0.47
CA GLN A 220 -21.70 -11.72 1.62
C GLN A 220 -22.65 -12.31 2.67
N ARG A 221 -23.82 -11.69 2.91
CA ARG A 221 -24.84 -12.23 3.81
C ARG A 221 -25.41 -13.54 3.25
N GLN A 222 -25.75 -13.58 1.97
CA GLN A 222 -26.22 -14.80 1.29
C GLN A 222 -25.17 -15.92 1.33
N GLN A 223 -23.90 -15.64 1.07
CA GLN A 223 -22.81 -16.63 1.19
C GLN A 223 -22.64 -17.14 2.63
N LYS A 224 -22.76 -16.26 3.64
CA LYS A 224 -22.72 -16.66 5.06
C LYS A 224 -23.92 -17.53 5.44
N GLU A 225 -25.11 -17.23 4.94
CA GLU A 225 -26.30 -18.08 5.11
C GLU A 225 -26.17 -19.44 4.43
N GLN A 226 -25.68 -19.49 3.18
CA GLN A 226 -25.42 -20.76 2.50
C GLN A 226 -24.44 -21.64 3.28
N ARG A 227 -23.34 -21.06 3.79
CA ARG A 227 -22.37 -21.75 4.66
C ARG A 227 -22.98 -22.19 6.00
N ARG A 228 -23.93 -21.43 6.57
CA ARG A 228 -24.69 -21.86 7.76
C ARG A 228 -25.58 -23.06 7.44
N ARG A 229 -26.37 -23.01 6.37
CA ARG A 229 -27.23 -24.12 5.93
C ARG A 229 -26.43 -25.39 5.60
N GLN A 230 -25.25 -25.25 4.98
CA GLN A 230 -24.31 -26.37 4.76
C GLN A 230 -23.86 -26.99 6.09
N LYS A 231 -23.40 -26.18 7.04
CA LYS A 231 -22.99 -26.66 8.37
C LYS A 231 -24.14 -27.29 9.16
N GLU A 232 -25.35 -26.74 9.06
CA GLU A 232 -26.56 -27.31 9.67
C GLU A 232 -26.89 -28.68 9.07
N ALA A 233 -26.79 -28.83 7.73
CA ALA A 233 -26.97 -30.12 7.07
C ALA A 233 -25.88 -31.15 7.46
N GLU A 234 -24.60 -30.76 7.53
CA GLU A 234 -23.51 -31.62 8.03
C GLU A 234 -23.74 -32.05 9.49
N LEU A 235 -24.21 -31.14 10.35
CA LEU A 235 -24.53 -31.45 11.74
C LEU A 235 -25.73 -32.39 11.85
N GLN A 236 -26.75 -32.23 11.02
CA GLN A 236 -27.88 -33.15 10.93
C GLN A 236 -27.43 -34.55 10.47
N GLN A 237 -26.61 -34.65 9.43
CA GLN A 237 -26.03 -35.92 8.97
C GLN A 237 -25.24 -36.61 10.10
N ARG A 238 -24.32 -35.89 10.75
CA ARG A 238 -23.56 -36.42 11.90
C ARG A 238 -24.46 -36.83 13.08
N SER A 239 -25.57 -36.13 13.32
CA SER A 239 -26.53 -36.55 14.35
C SER A 239 -27.22 -37.88 14.00
N GLN A 240 -27.60 -38.08 12.73
CA GLN A 240 -28.21 -39.33 12.26
C GLN A 240 -27.21 -40.48 12.33
N GLU A 241 -25.95 -40.28 11.93
CA GLU A 241 -24.86 -41.25 12.09
C GLU A 241 -24.65 -41.64 13.56
N LEU A 242 -24.62 -40.65 14.48
CA LEU A 242 -24.49 -40.91 15.92
C LEU A 242 -25.70 -41.67 16.48
N GLU A 243 -26.91 -41.44 15.98
CA GLU A 243 -28.09 -42.21 16.34
C GLU A 243 -28.06 -43.64 15.82
N GLN A 244 -27.61 -43.87 14.58
CA GLN A 244 -27.37 -45.20 14.03
C GLN A 244 -26.30 -45.95 14.86
N LEU A 245 -25.20 -45.30 15.22
CA LEU A 245 -24.17 -45.88 16.10
C LEU A 245 -24.71 -46.19 17.51
N ARG A 246 -25.58 -45.34 18.06
CA ARG A 246 -26.27 -45.62 19.34
C ARG A 246 -27.21 -46.83 19.20
N ALA A 247 -27.95 -46.96 18.10
CA ALA A 247 -28.84 -48.09 17.83
C ALA A 247 -28.05 -49.40 17.67
N LEU A 248 -26.96 -49.40 16.89
CA LEU A 248 -26.05 -50.53 16.75
C LEU A 248 -25.43 -50.94 18.10
N LYS A 249 -25.03 -49.96 18.93
CA LYS A 249 -24.51 -50.23 20.27
C LYS A 249 -25.56 -50.83 21.21
N ARG A 250 -26.82 -50.36 21.16
CA ARG A 250 -27.96 -50.98 21.88
C ARG A 250 -28.19 -52.42 21.41
N ARG A 251 -28.16 -52.68 20.10
CA ARG A 251 -28.30 -54.04 19.53
C ARG A 251 -27.14 -54.96 19.95
N GLN A 252 -25.91 -54.46 19.98
CA GLN A 252 -24.76 -55.21 20.51
C GLN A 252 -24.90 -55.49 22.02
N GLN A 253 -25.43 -54.55 22.80
CA GLN A 253 -25.72 -54.76 24.23
C GLN A 253 -26.82 -55.81 24.45
N GLN A 254 -27.88 -55.80 23.64
CA GLN A 254 -28.93 -56.83 23.64
C GLN A 254 -28.32 -58.21 23.34
N MET A 255 -27.62 -58.37 22.21
CA MET A 255 -26.92 -59.62 21.87
C MET A 255 -26.02 -60.12 23.01
N ARG A 256 -25.25 -59.23 23.66
CA ARG A 256 -24.41 -59.60 24.83
C ARG A 256 -25.22 -60.01 26.06
N ALA A 257 -26.36 -59.36 26.30
CA ALA A 257 -27.28 -59.73 27.38
C ALA A 257 -27.93 -61.10 27.10
N ASP A 258 -28.30 -61.38 25.85
CA ASP A 258 -28.90 -62.65 25.44
C ASP A 258 -27.89 -63.80 25.53
N TYR A 259 -26.64 -63.59 25.08
CA TYR A 259 -25.54 -64.53 25.32
C TYR A 259 -25.26 -64.74 26.83
N ALA A 260 -25.38 -63.69 27.65
CA ALA A 260 -25.19 -63.82 29.09
C ALA A 260 -26.34 -64.60 29.76
N ARG A 261 -27.60 -64.42 29.31
CA ARG A 261 -28.75 -65.23 29.76
C ARG A 261 -28.56 -66.69 29.38
N TRP A 262 -28.27 -66.97 28.11
CA TRP A 262 -28.00 -68.32 27.60
C TRP A 262 -26.85 -69.02 28.34
N GLY A 263 -25.79 -68.26 28.67
CA GLY A 263 -24.68 -68.74 29.49
C GLY A 263 -25.06 -69.05 30.95
N MET A 264 -25.94 -68.26 31.56
CA MET A 264 -26.48 -68.53 32.90
C MET A 264 -27.42 -69.74 32.90
N GLU A 265 -28.29 -69.86 31.89
CA GLU A 265 -29.25 -70.96 31.74
C GLU A 265 -28.54 -72.31 31.47
N ARG A 266 -27.40 -72.31 30.75
CA ARG A 266 -26.62 -73.54 30.48
C ARG A 266 -25.59 -73.91 31.55
N MET A 267 -25.13 -72.99 32.40
CA MET A 267 -24.10 -73.27 33.41
C MET A 267 -24.41 -72.64 34.79
N PRO A 268 -25.41 -73.16 35.54
CA PRO A 268 -25.86 -72.52 36.79
C PRO A 268 -24.87 -72.58 37.96
N GLY A 269 -23.89 -73.50 37.95
CA GLY A 269 -23.12 -73.86 39.15
C GLY A 269 -21.76 -73.20 39.38
N CYS A 270 -21.12 -72.60 38.37
CA CYS A 270 -19.67 -72.32 38.43
C CYS A 270 -19.29 -70.85 38.76
N MET A 271 -20.18 -69.89 38.52
CA MET A 271 -19.78 -68.47 38.37
C MET A 271 -20.02 -67.58 39.61
N ALA A 272 -20.40 -68.13 40.77
CA ALA A 272 -20.64 -67.34 41.97
C ALA A 272 -19.35 -66.84 42.64
N GLY A 273 -18.34 -67.71 42.81
CA GLY A 273 -17.07 -67.37 43.47
C GLY A 273 -16.22 -66.35 42.70
N CYS A 274 -16.12 -66.50 41.38
CA CYS A 274 -15.28 -65.62 40.55
C CYS A 274 -15.79 -64.18 40.41
N LYS A 275 -17.08 -63.91 40.70
CA LYS A 275 -17.64 -62.56 40.59
C LYS A 275 -17.18 -61.63 41.72
N GLY A 276 -17.08 -62.14 42.95
CA GLY A 276 -16.59 -61.35 44.09
C GLY A 276 -15.20 -60.77 43.85
N GLN A 277 -14.25 -61.63 43.45
CA GLN A 277 -12.88 -61.21 43.13
C GLN A 277 -12.81 -60.24 41.93
N GLN A 278 -13.66 -60.40 40.92
CA GLN A 278 -13.72 -59.43 39.81
C GLN A 278 -14.32 -58.08 40.22
N GLU A 279 -15.28 -58.04 41.13
CA GLU A 279 -15.83 -56.78 41.65
C GLU A 279 -14.83 -56.06 42.55
N GLU A 280 -14.06 -56.79 43.36
CA GLU A 280 -13.00 -56.23 44.18
C GLU A 280 -11.87 -55.63 43.33
N GLN A 281 -11.37 -56.37 42.32
CA GLN A 281 -10.42 -55.83 41.33
C GLN A 281 -10.97 -54.63 40.55
N ARG A 282 -12.28 -54.58 40.29
CA ARG A 282 -12.91 -53.40 39.67
C ARG A 282 -12.96 -52.20 40.62
N ARG A 283 -13.20 -52.42 41.92
CA ARG A 283 -13.15 -51.36 42.94
C ARG A 283 -11.73 -50.80 43.06
N GLU A 284 -10.70 -51.66 43.10
CA GLU A 284 -9.29 -51.24 43.08
C GLU A 284 -8.93 -50.46 41.80
N GLN A 285 -9.32 -50.95 40.62
CA GLN A 285 -9.08 -50.23 39.35
C GLN A 285 -9.81 -48.89 39.28
N LEU A 286 -11.01 -48.77 39.85
CA LEU A 286 -11.74 -47.50 39.93
C LEU A 286 -11.09 -46.56 40.95
N ALA A 287 -10.64 -47.05 42.10
CA ALA A 287 -9.90 -46.27 43.09
C ALA A 287 -8.58 -45.74 42.49
N GLY A 288 -7.80 -46.58 41.81
CA GLY A 288 -6.58 -46.17 41.11
C GLY A 288 -6.84 -45.14 40.00
N ARG A 289 -7.95 -45.27 39.26
CA ARG A 289 -8.36 -44.27 38.25
C ARG A 289 -8.84 -42.96 38.87
N LEU A 290 -9.48 -43.00 40.04
CA LEU A 290 -9.87 -41.79 40.78
C LEU A 290 -8.63 -41.08 41.35
N ALA A 291 -7.71 -41.81 41.96
CA ALA A 291 -6.42 -41.27 42.43
C ALA A 291 -5.61 -40.65 41.29
N ALA A 292 -5.53 -41.32 40.13
CA ALA A 292 -4.86 -40.77 38.94
C ALA A 292 -5.55 -39.51 38.40
N LYS A 293 -6.89 -39.42 38.47
CA LYS A 293 -7.63 -38.20 38.11
C LYS A 293 -7.41 -37.07 39.12
N GLN A 294 -7.40 -37.37 40.42
CA GLN A 294 -7.12 -36.40 41.48
C GLN A 294 -5.69 -35.85 41.35
N ALA A 295 -4.70 -36.71 41.12
CA ALA A 295 -3.32 -36.29 40.85
C ALA A 295 -3.23 -35.40 39.59
N LYS A 296 -4.00 -35.70 38.53
CA LYS A 296 -4.06 -34.84 37.33
C LYS A 296 -4.74 -33.49 37.60
N VAL A 297 -5.79 -33.45 38.42
CA VAL A 297 -6.44 -32.20 38.84
C VAL A 297 -5.46 -31.35 39.65
N ALA A 298 -4.79 -31.93 40.65
CA ALA A 298 -3.76 -31.24 41.43
C ALA A 298 -2.60 -30.71 40.56
N ALA A 299 -2.18 -31.46 39.53
CA ALA A 299 -1.18 -30.99 38.56
C ALA A 299 -1.68 -29.78 37.74
N MET A 300 -2.92 -29.82 37.24
CA MET A 300 -3.51 -28.68 36.51
C MET A 300 -3.76 -27.46 37.42
N GLU A 301 -4.04 -27.68 38.71
CA GLU A 301 -4.14 -26.61 39.71
C GLU A 301 -2.78 -25.97 40.00
N ALA A 302 -1.71 -26.77 40.07
CA ALA A 302 -0.34 -26.27 40.18
C ALA A 302 0.10 -25.50 38.91
N GLU A 303 -0.21 -26.00 37.72
CA GLU A 303 0.03 -25.28 36.45
C GLU A 303 -0.74 -23.96 36.39
N LYS A 304 -2.02 -23.95 36.83
CA LYS A 304 -2.83 -22.73 36.93
C LYS A 304 -2.22 -21.71 37.91
N ALA A 305 -1.75 -22.16 39.07
CA ALA A 305 -1.10 -21.29 40.05
C ALA A 305 0.21 -20.69 39.50
N ALA A 306 1.03 -21.50 38.83
CA ALA A 306 2.25 -21.02 38.17
C ALA A 306 1.94 -20.01 37.05
N MET A 307 0.89 -20.24 36.25
CA MET A 307 0.45 -19.32 35.21
C MET A 307 -0.08 -18.00 35.80
N GLN A 308 -0.79 -18.04 36.93
CA GLN A 308 -1.23 -16.83 37.65
C GLN A 308 -0.03 -16.02 38.15
N GLN A 309 0.98 -16.67 38.75
CA GLN A 309 2.22 -16.00 39.17
C GLN A 309 2.98 -15.38 37.99
N ALA A 310 3.04 -16.07 36.84
CA ALA A 310 3.65 -15.53 35.62
C ALA A 310 2.92 -14.28 35.11
N LEU A 311 1.58 -14.31 35.07
CA LEU A 311 0.76 -13.15 34.71
C LEU A 311 0.92 -11.98 35.69
N GLU A 312 1.11 -12.25 36.99
CA GLU A 312 1.43 -11.23 37.99
C GLU A 312 2.85 -10.63 37.81
N SER A 313 3.84 -11.43 37.39
CA SER A 313 5.16 -10.91 37.01
C SER A 313 5.07 -9.97 35.81
N VAL A 314 4.42 -10.42 34.73
CA VAL A 314 4.22 -9.60 33.52
C VAL A 314 3.45 -8.31 33.83
N ARG A 315 2.44 -8.35 34.70
CA ARG A 315 1.74 -7.14 35.16
C ARG A 315 2.67 -6.17 35.90
N LYS A 316 3.55 -6.67 36.78
CA LYS A 316 4.54 -5.84 37.49
C LYS A 316 5.55 -5.23 36.51
N GLU A 317 6.05 -6.01 35.55
CA GLU A 317 6.94 -5.55 34.48
C GLU A 317 6.29 -4.45 33.62
N ILE A 318 5.03 -4.62 33.22
CA ILE A 318 4.28 -3.58 32.48
C ILE A 318 4.14 -2.31 33.33
N THR A 319 3.77 -2.40 34.61
CA THR A 319 3.67 -1.20 35.47
C THR A 319 5.01 -0.51 35.69
N MET A 320 6.11 -1.26 35.72
CA MET A 320 7.47 -0.71 35.78
C MET A 320 7.84 -0.01 34.47
N GLN A 321 7.56 -0.62 33.31
CA GLN A 321 7.79 -0.02 31.99
C GLN A 321 6.94 1.24 31.79
N GLU A 322 5.67 1.24 32.19
CA GLU A 322 4.82 2.43 32.19
C GLU A 322 5.41 3.54 33.08
N HIS A 323 5.96 3.20 34.25
CA HIS A 323 6.58 4.17 35.13
C HIS A 323 7.86 4.75 34.51
N GLN A 324 8.72 3.90 33.93
CA GLN A 324 9.92 4.32 33.20
C GLN A 324 9.59 5.20 31.99
N LEU A 325 8.55 4.88 31.23
CA LEU A 325 8.08 5.70 30.11
C LEU A 325 7.51 7.04 30.59
N ARG A 326 6.73 7.07 31.68
CA ARG A 326 6.25 8.33 32.29
C ARG A 326 7.40 9.19 32.83
N GLU A 327 8.45 8.59 33.37
CA GLU A 327 9.66 9.30 33.80
C GLU A 327 10.47 9.83 32.62
N ALA A 328 10.67 9.03 31.58
CA ALA A 328 11.34 9.46 30.34
C ALA A 328 10.58 10.61 29.65
N LEU A 329 9.24 10.55 29.62
CA LEU A 329 8.41 11.64 29.11
C LEU A 329 8.56 12.91 29.97
N ARG A 330 8.51 12.80 31.30
CA ARG A 330 8.78 13.95 32.19
C ARG A 330 10.20 14.52 32.02
N GLN A 331 11.20 13.68 31.78
CA GLN A 331 12.58 14.15 31.53
C GLN A 331 12.68 14.87 30.19
N ALA A 332 11.97 14.40 29.16
CA ALA A 332 11.88 15.08 27.86
C ALA A 332 11.12 16.41 27.95
N GLU A 333 9.97 16.45 28.63
CA GLU A 333 9.18 17.66 28.88
C GLU A 333 9.96 18.72 29.67
N ASN A 334 10.78 18.31 30.64
CA ASN A 334 11.64 19.20 31.42
C ASN A 334 12.99 19.53 30.73
N GLY A 335 13.21 19.09 29.48
CA GLY A 335 14.44 19.35 28.73
C GLY A 335 15.71 18.69 29.30
N ALA A 336 15.56 17.74 30.23
CA ALA A 336 16.64 17.12 31.00
C ALA A 336 16.90 15.65 30.60
N GLY A 337 16.64 15.32 29.33
CA GLY A 337 16.95 14.01 28.74
C GLY A 337 18.14 14.06 27.77
N PRO A 338 18.87 12.95 27.54
CA PRO A 338 20.02 12.91 26.64
C PRO A 338 19.69 13.37 25.20
N LEU A 339 18.48 13.06 24.73
CA LEU A 339 17.97 13.52 23.42
C LEU A 339 17.93 15.05 23.26
N ALA A 340 17.80 15.81 24.35
CA ALA A 340 17.84 17.28 24.30
C ALA A 340 19.28 17.80 24.14
N ALA A 341 20.27 17.10 24.72
CA ALA A 341 21.68 17.39 24.50
C ALA A 341 22.11 17.03 23.08
N ASP A 342 21.71 15.86 22.58
CA ASP A 342 21.99 15.43 21.20
C ASP A 342 21.38 16.39 20.16
N LEU A 343 20.16 16.88 20.40
CA LEU A 343 19.54 17.92 19.55
C LEU A 343 20.30 19.24 19.61
N ALA A 344 20.74 19.69 20.79
CA ALA A 344 21.52 20.92 20.93
C ALA A 344 22.90 20.82 20.24
N ASP A 345 23.57 19.67 20.29
CA ASP A 345 24.85 19.45 19.63
C ASP A 345 24.70 19.29 18.11
N LEU A 346 23.63 18.66 17.61
CA LEU A 346 23.27 18.71 16.18
C LEU A 346 22.99 20.16 15.72
N GLN A 347 22.32 20.97 16.55
CA GLN A 347 22.05 22.37 16.22
C GLN A 347 23.35 23.21 16.20
N ARG A 348 24.32 22.92 17.08
CA ARG A 348 25.68 23.51 17.04
C ARG A 348 26.47 23.08 15.81
N GLN A 349 26.44 21.80 15.43
CA GLN A 349 27.12 21.31 14.22
C GLN A 349 26.55 21.98 12.96
N LEU A 350 25.23 22.15 12.88
CA LEU A 350 24.58 22.83 11.76
C LEU A 350 24.92 24.33 11.73
N ALA A 351 25.03 24.98 12.90
CA ALA A 351 25.51 26.36 13.01
C ALA A 351 27.00 26.52 12.63
N GLN A 352 27.86 25.53 12.92
CA GLN A 352 29.27 25.54 12.48
C GLN A 352 29.40 25.34 10.97
N LEU A 353 28.61 24.43 10.36
CA LEU A 353 28.59 24.25 8.91
C LEU A 353 28.11 25.52 8.17
N MET A 354 27.15 26.25 8.76
CA MET A 354 26.69 27.55 8.26
C MET A 354 27.73 28.68 8.33
N GLN A 355 28.79 28.53 9.14
CA GLN A 355 29.81 29.57 9.35
C GLN A 355 31.12 29.34 8.58
N GLN A 356 31.25 28.27 7.79
CA GLN A 356 32.44 28.09 6.94
C GLN A 356 32.32 28.91 5.64
N PRO A 357 33.22 29.89 5.39
CA PRO A 357 33.29 30.55 4.09
C PRO A 357 33.82 29.56 3.04
N PHE A 358 33.06 29.36 1.96
CA PHE A 358 33.48 28.56 0.80
C PHE A 358 34.67 29.22 0.07
N ALA A 359 35.90 28.88 0.49
CA ALA A 359 37.11 29.21 -0.26
C ALA A 359 37.38 28.13 -1.31
N PHE A 360 37.16 28.45 -2.59
CA PHE A 360 37.66 27.66 -3.72
C PHE A 360 39.17 27.90 -3.91
N PRO A 361 40.02 26.86 -3.95
CA PRO A 361 41.35 26.97 -4.52
C PRO A 361 41.34 26.49 -5.99
N ALA A 362 41.73 27.37 -6.90
CA ALA A 362 42.12 26.99 -8.25
C ALA A 362 43.46 26.24 -8.22
N GLY A 363 43.62 25.26 -9.12
CA GLY A 363 44.58 24.17 -8.94
C GLY A 363 46.07 24.48 -9.01
N SER A 364 46.86 23.46 -8.64
CA SER A 364 48.13 23.12 -9.28
C SER A 364 48.54 21.68 -9.01
N ARG A 365 49.40 21.16 -9.89
CA ARG A 365 49.89 19.77 -9.90
C ARG A 365 50.95 19.53 -8.82
N ALA A 366 51.03 18.27 -8.36
CA ALA A 366 52.22 17.39 -8.47
C ALA A 366 52.55 16.61 -7.18
N SER A 367 52.75 15.30 -7.38
CA SER A 367 53.83 14.49 -6.80
C SER A 367 54.20 14.66 -5.32
N SER A 368 53.75 13.72 -4.47
CA SER A 368 54.70 12.81 -3.77
C SER A 368 53.99 11.68 -2.99
N ARG A 369 54.53 10.46 -3.13
CA ARG A 369 54.52 9.38 -2.12
C ARG A 369 55.65 9.68 -1.10
N PRO A 370 55.70 9.12 0.13
CA PRO A 370 55.45 7.68 0.39
C PRO A 370 54.88 7.27 1.78
N SER A 371 54.72 5.94 1.96
CA SER A 371 54.94 5.12 3.18
C SER A 371 54.50 5.72 4.55
N SER A 372 53.56 5.19 5.32
CA SER A 372 53.28 3.81 5.79
C SER A 372 52.01 3.92 6.69
N ARG A 373 51.38 2.91 7.32
CA ARG A 373 51.75 1.54 7.76
C ARG A 373 50.44 0.77 8.04
N VAL A 374 50.42 -0.54 7.75
CA VAL A 374 49.77 -1.68 8.46
C VAL A 374 48.66 -1.32 9.47
N VAL A 375 47.44 -1.86 9.37
CA VAL A 375 47.08 -3.19 9.91
C VAL A 375 46.00 -3.92 9.07
N SER A 376 46.28 -5.19 8.75
CA SER A 376 45.38 -6.23 8.21
C SER A 376 44.19 -6.50 9.15
N VAL A 377 43.04 -7.00 8.70
CA VAL A 377 42.74 -8.43 8.42
C VAL A 377 41.34 -8.40 7.75
N SER A 378 41.14 -8.83 6.48
CA SER A 378 40.95 -10.23 6.02
C SER A 378 39.81 -10.95 6.77
N ASN A 379 38.92 -11.79 6.24
CA ASN A 379 38.60 -12.45 4.95
C ASN A 379 37.12 -12.94 5.11
N ALA A 380 36.34 -13.47 4.17
CA ALA A 380 36.38 -13.72 2.71
C ALA A 380 34.91 -13.52 2.22
N GLN A 381 34.56 -13.11 1.00
CA GLN A 381 34.86 -13.61 -0.36
C GLN A 381 34.31 -15.02 -0.70
N LEU A 382 33.47 -15.04 -1.75
CA LEU A 382 33.23 -16.14 -2.72
C LEU A 382 32.42 -17.36 -2.18
N THR A 383 31.61 -18.12 -2.93
CA THR A 383 31.25 -18.20 -4.38
C THR A 383 29.87 -18.93 -4.46
N ALA A 384 28.90 -18.57 -5.31
CA ALA A 384 28.66 -18.95 -6.72
C ALA A 384 28.14 -20.39 -6.99
N ALA A 385 27.18 -20.48 -7.95
CA ALA A 385 26.51 -21.69 -8.50
C ALA A 385 25.62 -22.51 -7.52
N GLY A 386 24.55 -23.20 -7.94
CA GLY A 386 23.90 -23.29 -9.26
C GLY A 386 23.25 -24.66 -9.48
N ALA A 387 22.10 -24.72 -10.19
CA ALA A 387 21.36 -25.94 -10.60
C ALA A 387 20.70 -26.76 -9.46
N THR A 388 19.63 -27.56 -9.60
CA THR A 388 18.55 -27.79 -10.62
C THR A 388 17.47 -28.68 -9.97
N ALA A 389 16.33 -28.90 -10.67
CA ALA A 389 15.27 -29.89 -10.38
C ALA A 389 14.34 -29.58 -9.19
N GLU A 390 13.08 -30.02 -9.12
CA GLU A 390 11.98 -30.34 -10.07
C GLU A 390 10.87 -31.01 -9.20
N LEU A 391 9.58 -30.90 -9.60
CA LEU A 391 8.43 -31.69 -9.09
C LEU A 391 8.04 -31.46 -7.58
N GLU A 392 6.79 -31.37 -7.13
CA GLU A 392 5.43 -31.38 -7.71
C GLU A 392 4.48 -30.54 -6.81
N PRO A 393 3.28 -30.13 -7.25
CA PRO A 393 2.34 -29.36 -6.45
C PRO A 393 1.21 -30.22 -5.82
N GLU A 394 1.21 -30.38 -4.49
CA GLU A 394 -0.01 -30.74 -3.74
C GLU A 394 -0.62 -29.53 -3.02
N SER A 395 -1.95 -29.41 -3.14
CA SER A 395 -2.81 -28.46 -2.42
C SER A 395 -4.02 -29.23 -1.88
N PRO A 396 -4.80 -28.67 -0.93
CA PRO A 396 -4.45 -27.76 0.15
C PRO A 396 -4.97 -28.28 1.52
N LEU A 397 -4.48 -27.75 2.64
CA LEU A 397 -5.16 -27.93 3.95
C LEU A 397 -5.38 -26.61 4.67
N ALA A 398 -6.63 -26.40 5.08
CA ALA A 398 -7.09 -25.19 5.74
C ALA A 398 -6.90 -25.25 7.26
N ALA A 399 -6.52 -24.12 7.86
CA ALA A 399 -6.76 -23.83 9.25
C ALA A 399 -7.15 -22.33 9.40
N GLY A 400 -8.19 -21.95 10.13
CA GLY A 400 -9.13 -22.80 10.86
C GLY A 400 -9.53 -22.33 12.26
N GLU A 401 -9.29 -21.08 12.64
CA GLU A 401 -9.66 -20.54 13.95
C GLU A 401 -10.37 -19.17 13.77
N GLY A 402 -11.51 -18.85 14.38
CA GLY A 402 -12.33 -19.62 15.33
C GLY A 402 -12.28 -19.02 16.74
N GLY A 403 -13.10 -17.99 17.01
CA GLY A 403 -13.03 -17.25 18.28
C GLY A 403 -14.13 -16.22 18.51
N GLU A 404 -15.40 -16.58 18.28
CA GLU A 404 -16.53 -15.85 18.89
C GLU A 404 -16.89 -16.49 20.23
N LEU A 405 -17.09 -15.68 21.27
CA LEU A 405 -18.06 -15.98 22.32
C LEU A 405 -18.64 -14.67 22.87
N GLN A 406 -19.93 -14.70 23.21
CA GLN A 406 -20.79 -13.54 23.33
C GLN A 406 -21.46 -13.48 24.72
N CYS A 407 -21.85 -12.26 25.11
CA CYS A 407 -22.98 -11.94 26.00
C CYS A 407 -23.00 -12.48 27.45
N ALA A 408 -23.08 -11.53 28.38
CA ALA A 408 -24.18 -11.50 29.35
C ALA A 408 -24.46 -10.04 29.73
N ALA A 409 -25.73 -9.67 29.78
CA ALA A 409 -26.22 -8.46 30.42
C ALA A 409 -27.12 -8.89 31.58
N ASP A 410 -27.08 -8.20 32.70
CA ASP A 410 -28.26 -7.92 33.53
C ASP A 410 -27.96 -6.86 34.59
N ALA A 411 -29.02 -6.22 35.10
CA ALA A 411 -28.94 -5.05 35.98
C ALA A 411 -29.56 -5.31 37.36
N ALA A 412 -28.98 -4.75 38.43
CA ALA A 412 -29.71 -4.35 39.64
C ALA A 412 -28.91 -3.41 40.57
N HIS A 413 -29.66 -2.55 41.28
CA HIS A 413 -29.26 -1.50 42.22
C HIS A 413 -28.33 -1.86 43.40
N VAL A 414 -27.54 -0.85 43.84
CA VAL A 414 -27.54 -0.12 45.15
C VAL A 414 -26.14 0.52 45.31
N GLY A 415 -25.91 1.78 45.72
CA GLY A 415 -26.79 2.91 46.06
C GLY A 415 -25.99 4.14 46.55
N ALA A 416 -26.69 5.27 46.81
CA ALA A 416 -26.27 6.49 47.54
C ALA A 416 -25.10 7.37 47.01
N GLY A 417 -25.37 8.66 46.73
CA GLY A 417 -24.29 9.62 46.36
C GLY A 417 -24.64 11.05 45.95
N ARG A 418 -25.69 11.68 46.52
CA ARG A 418 -25.95 13.15 46.65
C ARG A 418 -24.79 14.06 46.15
N ARG A 419 -24.91 15.01 45.21
CA ARG A 419 -25.79 16.22 45.08
C ARG A 419 -25.58 16.77 43.63
N TYR A 420 -26.25 17.79 43.04
CA TYR A 420 -27.41 18.68 43.29
C TYR A 420 -27.83 19.29 41.92
N GLY A 421 -28.81 20.22 41.88
CA GLY A 421 -28.95 21.18 40.75
C GLY A 421 -30.07 20.89 39.73
N SER A 422 -31.31 21.24 40.10
CA SER A 422 -32.48 21.37 39.19
C SER A 422 -32.69 22.85 38.80
N PRO A 423 -33.65 23.27 37.94
CA PRO A 423 -34.63 22.50 37.17
C PRO A 423 -34.93 22.94 35.69
N ARG A 424 -35.67 22.05 35.00
CA ARG A 424 -36.60 22.23 33.85
C ARG A 424 -37.06 23.65 33.42
N ILE A 425 -37.19 23.85 32.10
CA ILE A 425 -38.39 24.42 31.41
C ILE A 425 -38.72 23.59 30.15
N ARG A 426 -39.98 23.65 29.67
CA ARG A 426 -40.59 22.85 28.57
C ARG A 426 -40.30 23.38 27.15
N ALA A 427 -40.59 22.52 26.16
CA ALA A 427 -40.60 22.80 24.72
C ALA A 427 -41.77 23.72 24.25
N VAL A 428 -41.70 24.26 23.02
CA VAL A 428 -42.73 24.18 21.93
C VAL A 428 -42.42 25.11 20.71
N HIS A 429 -42.37 24.50 19.51
CA HIS A 429 -42.67 24.97 18.11
C HIS A 429 -42.13 26.27 17.44
N SER A 430 -42.33 26.31 16.11
CA SER A 430 -41.97 27.29 15.04
C SER A 430 -40.46 27.38 14.70
N ARG A 431 -39.95 27.22 13.47
CA ARG A 431 -40.40 27.44 12.05
C ARG A 431 -40.26 28.89 11.57
N ALA A 432 -39.62 29.02 10.38
CA ALA A 432 -39.37 30.24 9.61
C ALA A 432 -38.33 31.20 10.25
N GLU A 433 -37.50 31.93 9.52
CA GLU A 433 -36.90 31.87 8.17
C GLU A 433 -36.04 33.15 8.03
N GLN A 434 -35.04 33.14 7.14
CA GLN A 434 -34.43 34.32 6.49
C GLN A 434 -33.48 35.26 7.29
N GLN A 435 -32.36 35.54 6.60
CA GLN A 435 -31.54 36.77 6.59
C GLN A 435 -30.87 37.21 7.91
N ALA A 436 -29.67 37.80 7.94
CA ALA A 436 -28.53 38.04 7.04
C ALA A 436 -27.61 39.01 7.84
N VAL A 437 -26.46 39.39 7.27
CA VAL A 437 -25.47 40.40 7.75
C VAL A 437 -24.27 39.83 8.51
N GLU A 438 -23.23 39.58 7.73
CA GLU A 438 -21.87 40.14 7.88
C GLU A 438 -21.25 40.30 9.28
N CYS A 439 -20.08 39.67 9.47
CA CYS A 439 -18.87 40.39 9.86
C CYS A 439 -17.64 39.66 9.26
N ASP A 440 -16.74 40.44 8.66
CA ASP A 440 -15.46 39.97 8.14
C ASP A 440 -14.57 39.36 9.22
N LEU A 441 -13.67 38.46 8.80
CA LEU A 441 -12.24 38.65 9.08
C LEU A 441 -11.40 37.90 8.04
N ALA A 442 -10.50 38.64 7.39
CA ALA A 442 -9.63 38.12 6.34
C ALA A 442 -8.51 37.24 6.90
N LEU A 443 -8.02 36.31 6.07
CA LEU A 443 -6.57 36.04 6.02
C LEU A 443 -6.16 35.52 4.64
N GLU A 444 -4.99 35.96 4.23
CA GLU A 444 -4.47 35.90 2.87
C GLU A 444 -4.05 34.48 2.48
N SER A 445 -4.26 34.11 1.21
CA SER A 445 -3.55 32.98 0.61
C SER A 445 -3.15 33.29 -0.82
N GLY A 446 -1.85 33.16 -1.10
CA GLY A 446 -1.20 33.71 -2.27
C GLY A 446 -1.66 33.09 -3.59
N SER A 447 -2.11 33.95 -4.51
CA SER A 447 -2.34 33.57 -5.90
C SER A 447 -1.03 33.26 -6.62
N HIS A 448 -0.83 32.00 -7.00
CA HIS A 448 0.04 31.62 -8.11
C HIS A 448 -0.76 30.85 -9.16
N GLY A 449 -1.29 31.61 -10.12
CA GLY A 449 -2.00 31.05 -11.26
C GLY A 449 -1.11 30.16 -12.13
N GLY A 450 -1.63 28.98 -12.47
CA GLY A 450 -1.12 28.10 -13.50
C GLY A 450 -2.27 27.65 -14.38
N THR A 451 -2.57 28.42 -15.42
CA THR A 451 -3.45 27.97 -16.51
C THR A 451 -2.78 26.89 -17.35
N ASP A 452 -3.60 26.20 -18.14
CA ASP A 452 -3.23 25.26 -19.21
C ASP A 452 -2.61 23.90 -18.81
N ALA A 453 -3.50 22.92 -18.56
CA ALA A 453 -3.36 21.54 -19.04
C ALA A 453 -4.64 20.67 -18.81
N ARG A 454 -5.82 21.09 -19.30
CA ARG A 454 -7.03 20.22 -19.32
C ARG A 454 -7.84 20.30 -20.62
N ARG A 455 -7.21 19.86 -21.72
CA ARG A 455 -7.87 19.22 -22.87
C ARG A 455 -6.99 18.08 -23.37
N SER A 456 -7.29 16.86 -22.92
CA SER A 456 -6.85 15.57 -23.51
C SER A 456 -7.28 14.41 -22.59
N ASN A 457 -8.59 14.11 -22.50
CA ASN A 457 -9.05 12.97 -21.70
C ASN A 457 -10.26 12.20 -22.29
N ASP A 458 -10.53 12.37 -23.59
CA ASP A 458 -11.64 11.71 -24.30
C ASP A 458 -11.18 10.56 -25.22
N VAL A 459 -9.96 10.04 -25.01
CA VAL A 459 -9.43 8.84 -25.71
C VAL A 459 -9.24 7.65 -24.74
N ALA A 460 -9.57 7.81 -23.46
CA ALA A 460 -9.59 6.72 -22.48
C ALA A 460 -10.88 5.87 -22.51
N ALA A 461 -11.73 6.06 -23.52
CA ALA A 461 -13.08 5.51 -23.60
C ALA A 461 -13.27 4.40 -24.66
N LEU A 462 -12.19 3.82 -25.18
CA LEU A 462 -12.26 2.67 -26.09
C LEU A 462 -11.50 1.44 -25.56
N ARG A 463 -12.33 0.47 -25.14
CA ARG A 463 -12.08 -0.98 -25.06
C ARG A 463 -11.32 -1.49 -23.82
N PRO A 464 -11.70 -2.65 -23.25
CA PRO A 464 -11.02 -3.21 -22.08
C PRO A 464 -9.60 -3.69 -22.42
N LEU A 465 -8.73 -3.72 -21.41
CA LEU A 465 -7.55 -4.57 -21.45
C LEU A 465 -7.99 -6.03 -21.59
N LEU A 466 -7.93 -6.55 -22.81
CA LEU A 466 -7.55 -7.94 -23.01
C LEU A 466 -6.05 -8.02 -22.72
N GLU A 467 -5.72 -8.21 -21.44
CA GLU A 467 -4.46 -8.87 -21.10
C GLU A 467 -4.44 -10.20 -21.88
N PRO A 468 -3.43 -10.47 -22.73
CA PRO A 468 -3.24 -11.83 -23.20
C PRO A 468 -2.94 -12.66 -21.96
N GLN A 469 -3.85 -13.59 -21.62
CA GLN A 469 -3.67 -14.49 -20.49
C GLN A 469 -2.29 -15.12 -20.61
N THR A 470 -1.41 -14.76 -19.68
CA THR A 470 -0.01 -15.18 -19.70
C THR A 470 0.09 -16.56 -19.07
N GLN A 471 -0.65 -17.52 -19.65
CA GLN A 471 -0.42 -18.93 -19.39
C GLN A 471 0.94 -19.27 -20.03
N PRO A 472 1.91 -19.81 -19.28
CA PRO A 472 3.13 -20.31 -19.90
C PRO A 472 2.75 -21.47 -20.82
N ALA A 473 3.02 -21.33 -22.12
CA ALA A 473 2.81 -22.38 -23.10
C ALA A 473 3.54 -23.66 -22.65
N ALA A 474 2.82 -24.78 -22.57
CA ALA A 474 3.29 -26.01 -21.94
C ALA A 474 4.16 -26.88 -22.87
N GLY A 475 4.48 -26.39 -24.08
CA GLY A 475 5.39 -27.07 -24.99
C GLY A 475 5.82 -26.21 -26.19
N PRO A 476 6.84 -26.67 -26.96
CA PRO A 476 7.39 -25.92 -28.09
C PRO A 476 6.39 -25.74 -29.24
N GLU A 477 5.48 -26.70 -29.47
CA GLU A 477 4.41 -26.56 -30.46
C GLU A 477 3.43 -25.44 -30.09
N GLU A 478 3.06 -25.33 -28.81
CA GLU A 478 2.21 -24.26 -28.30
C GLU A 478 2.91 -22.90 -28.35
N ALA A 479 4.21 -22.84 -28.06
CA ALA A 479 5.01 -21.63 -28.20
C ALA A 479 5.12 -21.15 -29.67
N ARG A 480 5.14 -22.05 -30.66
CA ARG A 480 5.06 -21.69 -32.09
C ARG A 480 3.71 -21.05 -32.42
N HIS A 481 2.62 -21.69 -31.97
CA HIS A 481 1.26 -21.22 -32.22
C HIS A 481 1.00 -19.86 -31.54
N ALA A 482 1.43 -19.70 -30.29
CA ALA A 482 1.33 -18.43 -29.56
C ALA A 482 2.15 -17.31 -30.22
N LEU A 483 3.35 -17.62 -30.73
CA LEU A 483 4.18 -16.65 -31.45
C LEU A 483 3.54 -16.23 -32.79
N GLN A 484 2.91 -17.15 -33.52
CA GLN A 484 2.17 -16.82 -34.73
C GLN A 484 0.94 -15.94 -34.43
N GLN A 485 0.12 -16.32 -33.45
CA GLN A 485 -1.05 -15.53 -33.04
C GLN A 485 -0.67 -14.12 -32.57
N LEU A 486 0.43 -13.97 -31.83
CA LEU A 486 0.91 -12.67 -31.37
C LEU A 486 1.37 -11.79 -32.55
N LEU A 487 2.05 -12.37 -33.55
CA LEU A 487 2.43 -11.65 -34.78
C LEU A 487 1.19 -11.15 -35.56
N GLU A 488 0.16 -11.98 -35.70
CA GLU A 488 -1.11 -11.62 -36.34
C GLU A 488 -1.84 -10.51 -35.57
N LEU A 489 -1.85 -10.57 -34.23
CA LEU A 489 -2.45 -9.55 -33.38
C LEU A 489 -1.69 -8.21 -33.39
N GLU A 490 -0.35 -8.22 -33.37
CA GLU A 490 0.43 -6.98 -33.46
C GLU A 490 0.37 -6.36 -34.86
N MET A 491 0.27 -7.15 -35.93
CA MET A 491 -0.03 -6.66 -37.29
C MET A 491 -1.37 -5.91 -37.33
N ALA A 492 -2.42 -6.47 -36.71
CA ALA A 492 -3.73 -5.82 -36.64
C ALA A 492 -3.68 -4.53 -35.80
N ARG A 493 -3.03 -4.56 -34.62
CA ARG A 493 -2.84 -3.38 -33.75
C ARG A 493 -2.04 -2.29 -34.44
N GLU A 494 -1.04 -2.62 -35.24
CA GLU A 494 -0.23 -1.63 -35.94
C GLU A 494 -1.06 -0.83 -36.95
N ALA A 495 -2.03 -1.47 -37.63
CA ALA A 495 -3.00 -0.78 -38.48
C ALA A 495 -3.94 0.15 -37.67
N GLU A 496 -4.39 -0.27 -36.49
CA GLU A 496 -5.19 0.58 -35.58
C GLU A 496 -4.36 1.79 -35.07
N ARG A 497 -3.11 1.57 -34.67
CA ARG A 497 -2.16 2.62 -34.26
C ARG A 497 -1.94 3.64 -35.37
N GLU A 498 -1.78 3.21 -36.62
CA GLU A 498 -1.69 4.12 -37.76
C GLU A 498 -2.95 4.95 -37.97
N GLN A 499 -4.14 4.37 -37.82
CA GLN A 499 -5.41 5.10 -37.93
C GLN A 499 -5.54 6.15 -36.83
N LEU A 500 -5.18 5.81 -35.59
CA LEU A 500 -5.17 6.76 -34.46
C LEU A 500 -4.17 7.90 -34.71
N LEU A 501 -2.96 7.62 -35.20
CA LEU A 501 -1.97 8.65 -35.54
C LEU A 501 -2.38 9.54 -36.73
N LYS A 502 -3.25 9.04 -37.63
CA LYS A 502 -3.85 9.82 -38.73
C LYS A 502 -5.06 10.65 -38.27
N ALA A 503 -5.79 10.20 -37.25
CA ALA A 503 -6.93 10.90 -36.67
C ALA A 503 -6.55 12.06 -35.72
N CYS A 504 -5.31 12.11 -35.22
CA CYS A 504 -4.86 13.17 -34.32
C CYS A 504 -4.58 14.50 -35.05
N ALA A 505 -5.38 15.52 -34.72
CA ALA A 505 -5.27 16.87 -35.27
C ALA A 505 -4.12 17.73 -34.67
N GLY A 506 -3.42 17.26 -33.63
CA GLY A 506 -2.39 18.03 -32.92
C GLY A 506 -1.06 17.29 -32.80
N ASP A 507 0.04 17.95 -33.19
CA ASP A 507 1.39 17.38 -33.18
C ASP A 507 1.86 16.96 -31.77
N ALA A 508 1.45 17.68 -30.73
CA ALA A 508 1.79 17.36 -29.34
C ALA A 508 1.16 16.04 -28.86
N ASP A 509 -0.08 15.76 -29.25
CA ASP A 509 -0.77 14.52 -28.90
C ASP A 509 -0.33 13.37 -29.81
N ARG A 510 -0.05 13.66 -31.09
CA ARG A 510 0.59 12.71 -32.01
C ARG A 510 1.94 12.23 -31.48
N ALA A 511 2.79 13.13 -30.97
CA ALA A 511 4.07 12.80 -30.36
C ALA A 511 3.92 11.96 -29.07
N ARG A 512 2.89 12.24 -28.25
CA ARG A 512 2.58 11.43 -27.06
C ARG A 512 2.14 10.01 -27.42
N LEU A 513 1.26 9.87 -28.43
CA LEU A 513 0.81 8.56 -28.91
C LEU A 513 1.96 7.78 -29.57
N GLN A 514 2.83 8.43 -30.33
CA GLN A 514 4.05 7.80 -30.86
C GLN A 514 4.95 7.25 -29.75
N ALA A 515 5.15 8.01 -28.66
CA ALA A 515 5.94 7.55 -27.51
C ALA A 515 5.26 6.37 -26.77
N PHE A 516 3.93 6.40 -26.65
CA PHE A 516 3.15 5.32 -26.04
C PHE A 516 3.21 4.04 -26.90
N PHE A 517 2.95 4.13 -28.20
CA PHE A 517 3.03 3.00 -29.13
C PHE A 517 4.45 2.44 -29.27
N ALA A 518 5.49 3.27 -29.14
CA ALA A 518 6.87 2.78 -29.07
C ALA A 518 7.12 1.88 -27.85
N LEU A 519 6.52 2.21 -26.70
CA LEU A 519 6.62 1.41 -25.47
C LEU A 519 5.80 0.10 -25.57
N GLU A 520 4.62 0.14 -26.18
CA GLU A 520 3.86 -1.09 -26.50
C GLU A 520 4.65 -2.03 -27.44
N ARG A 521 5.26 -1.50 -28.50
CA ARG A 521 6.08 -2.31 -29.41
C ARG A 521 7.27 -2.94 -28.67
N GLN A 522 7.88 -2.22 -27.73
CA GLN A 522 8.96 -2.77 -26.90
C GLN A 522 8.48 -3.93 -26.02
N SER A 523 7.29 -3.84 -25.39
CA SER A 523 6.75 -4.94 -24.60
C SER A 523 6.36 -6.15 -25.46
N ALA A 524 5.75 -5.92 -26.63
CA ALA A 524 5.43 -6.98 -27.58
C ALA A 524 6.70 -7.68 -28.11
N MET A 525 7.74 -6.93 -28.48
CA MET A 525 9.03 -7.50 -28.89
C MET A 525 9.70 -8.32 -27.77
N ALA A 526 9.61 -7.86 -26.51
CA ALA A 526 10.13 -8.63 -25.38
C ALA A 526 9.41 -9.99 -25.23
N LEU A 527 8.08 -10.02 -25.42
CA LEU A 527 7.30 -11.26 -25.38
C LEU A 527 7.63 -12.17 -26.58
N VAL A 528 7.81 -11.63 -27.79
CA VAL A 528 8.33 -12.39 -28.94
C VAL A 528 9.71 -12.98 -28.66
N HIS A 529 10.62 -12.24 -28.01
CA HIS A 529 11.92 -12.76 -27.63
C HIS A 529 11.84 -13.88 -26.58
N GLN A 530 10.95 -13.76 -25.60
CA GLN A 530 10.70 -14.79 -24.59
C GLN A 530 10.13 -16.07 -25.24
N LEU A 531 9.13 -15.97 -26.11
CA LEU A 531 8.58 -17.11 -26.84
C LEU A 531 9.64 -17.74 -27.76
N LYS A 532 10.49 -16.95 -28.42
CA LYS A 532 11.62 -17.48 -29.20
C LYS A 532 12.64 -18.21 -28.34
N GLN A 533 12.90 -17.77 -27.11
CA GLN A 533 13.79 -18.46 -26.17
C GLN A 533 13.20 -19.79 -25.68
N GLN A 534 11.87 -19.96 -25.68
CA GLN A 534 11.19 -21.23 -25.37
C GLN A 534 11.14 -22.21 -26.56
N LEU A 535 11.60 -21.79 -27.75
CA LEU A 535 11.64 -22.59 -28.97
C LEU A 535 13.03 -23.17 -29.29
N HIS A 536 14.04 -22.85 -28.48
CA HIS A 536 15.44 -23.29 -28.61
C HIS A 536 15.87 -24.03 -27.35
#